data_AF-A0A0N4U335-F1
#
_entry.id   AF-A0A0N4U335-F1
#
_cell.length_a   1.000
_cell.length_b   1.000
_cell.length_c   1.000
_cell.angle_alpha   90.00
_cell.angle_beta   90.00
_cell.angle_gamma   90.00
#
_symmetry.space_group_name_H-M   'P 1'
#
loop_
_entity.id
_entity.type
_entity.pdbx_description
1 polymer ?
#
loop_
_entity_poly.entity_id
_entity_poly.type
_entity_poly.pdbx_seq_one_letter_code
_entity_poly.pdbx_strand_id
1 'polypeptide(L)'
;MYDKNGSPGRKNDRLDLKRQRPYGPEKTTDQALHIVKNINGDDENPIKERFKCRRNGCCDQHEWCRFWASVGECIANKDWMEKNCQLACASCSHSGKSFQVWF
;
A
#
# COMPACT_ATOMS: atom_id res chain seq x y z
N MET A 1 17.33 -9.28 3.87
CA MET A 1 16.61 -10.52 3.58
C MET A 1 15.24 -10.14 3.05
N TYR A 2 14.80 -10.82 2.00
CA TYR A 2 13.44 -10.74 1.46
C TYR A 2 12.69 -12.01 1.85
N ASP A 3 11.37 -11.94 1.94
CA ASP A 3 10.54 -13.13 2.09
C ASP A 3 10.48 -13.95 0.78
N LYS A 4 9.75 -15.07 0.77
CA LYS A 4 9.61 -15.92 -0.43
C LYS A 4 8.85 -15.25 -1.58
N ASN A 5 8.14 -14.16 -1.31
CA ASN A 5 7.40 -13.38 -2.30
C ASN A 5 8.23 -12.21 -2.84
N GLY A 6 9.42 -11.95 -2.27
CA GLY A 6 10.30 -10.82 -2.63
C GLY A 6 10.05 -9.54 -1.83
N SER A 7 9.09 -9.54 -0.88
CA SER A 7 8.85 -8.37 -0.03
C SER A 7 10.02 -8.19 0.95
N PRO A 8 10.40 -6.94 1.29
CA PRO A 8 11.43 -6.71 2.29
C PRO A 8 11.06 -7.35 3.63
N GLY A 9 11.93 -8.24 4.13
CA GLY A 9 11.74 -8.87 5.43
C GLY A 9 11.91 -7.86 6.57
N ARG A 10 11.17 -8.06 7.67
CA ARG A 10 11.45 -7.34 8.92
C ARG A 10 12.79 -7.79 9.47
N LYS A 11 13.80 -6.91 9.47
CA LYS A 11 15.17 -7.23 9.87
C LYS A 11 15.37 -7.37 11.39
N ASN A 12 14.36 -7.17 12.23
CA ASN A 12 14.51 -7.30 13.67
C ASN A 12 13.22 -7.81 14.34
N ASP A 13 13.34 -8.99 14.95
CA ASP A 13 12.95 -9.34 16.30
C ASP A 13 11.56 -8.94 16.84
N ARG A 14 10.83 -10.01 17.18
CA ARG A 14 10.06 -10.22 18.41
C ARG A 14 9.39 -8.96 19.00
N LEU A 15 8.05 -8.96 18.98
CA LEU A 15 7.11 -7.96 19.52
C LEU A 15 6.59 -6.98 18.45
N ASP A 16 5.57 -7.40 17.70
CA ASP A 16 4.25 -6.76 17.77
C ASP A 16 3.32 -7.37 16.72
N LEU A 17 2.42 -8.23 17.20
CA LEU A 17 1.23 -8.67 16.47
C LEU A 17 0.18 -7.54 16.36
N LYS A 18 0.49 -6.34 16.85
CA LYS A 18 -0.41 -5.19 16.80
C LYS A 18 -0.35 -4.57 15.42
N ARG A 19 -1.13 -5.14 14.49
CA ARG A 19 -1.84 -4.50 13.37
C ARG A 19 -1.47 -3.00 13.19
N GLN A 20 -0.25 -2.71 12.74
CA GLN A 20 0.23 -1.34 12.57
C GLN A 20 -0.37 -0.84 11.26
N ARG A 21 -1.54 -0.19 11.35
CA ARG A 21 -2.11 0.52 10.21
C ARG A 21 -1.02 1.42 9.63
N PRO A 22 -0.84 1.43 8.30
CA PRO A 22 0.14 2.30 7.67
C PRO A 22 -0.11 3.75 8.07
N TYR A 23 0.97 4.46 8.39
CA TYR A 23 1.00 5.90 8.66
C TYR A 23 0.10 6.67 7.67
N GLY A 24 -1.12 6.94 8.10
CA GLY A 24 -1.98 8.02 7.64
C GLY A 24 -2.09 9.00 8.79
N PRO A 25 -2.21 10.31 8.53
CA PRO A 25 -2.38 11.27 9.60
C PRO A 25 -3.60 10.85 10.42
N GLU A 26 -3.42 10.80 11.74
CA GLU A 26 -4.46 10.55 12.74
C GLU A 26 -5.45 11.72 12.71
N LYS A 27 -6.16 11.87 11.60
CA LYS A 27 -7.23 12.85 11.45
C LYS A 27 -8.47 12.18 12.01
N THR A 28 -8.79 12.58 13.23
CA THR A 28 -10.17 12.66 13.72
C THR A 28 -10.91 11.32 13.75
N THR A 29 -10.49 10.42 14.64
CA THR A 29 -11.27 9.22 15.01
C THR A 29 -12.73 9.53 15.31
N ASP A 30 -13.01 10.70 15.89
CA ASP A 30 -14.38 11.10 16.25
C ASP A 30 -15.24 11.50 15.04
N GLN A 31 -14.64 12.05 13.97
CA GLN A 31 -15.37 12.32 12.73
C GLN A 31 -15.53 11.05 11.89
N ALA A 32 -14.54 10.15 11.95
CA ALA A 32 -14.56 8.91 11.17
C ALA A 32 -15.62 7.93 11.66
N LEU A 33 -15.95 7.90 12.96
CA LEU A 33 -16.89 6.91 13.51
C LEU A 33 -18.26 6.94 12.81
N HIS A 34 -18.76 8.12 12.43
CA HIS A 34 -20.01 8.24 11.67
C HIS A 34 -19.94 7.59 10.28
N ILE A 35 -18.74 7.53 9.68
CA ILE A 35 -18.49 6.87 8.40
C ILE A 35 -18.34 5.35 8.61
N VAL A 36 -17.72 4.92 9.72
CA VAL A 36 -17.53 3.50 10.04
C VAL A 36 -18.84 2.78 10.31
N LYS A 37 -19.88 3.47 10.81
CA LYS A 37 -21.20 2.85 11.09
C LYS A 37 -21.85 2.20 9.85
N ASN A 38 -21.48 2.64 8.65
CA ASN A 38 -21.97 2.05 7.40
C ASN A 38 -20.96 1.11 6.73
N ILE A 39 -19.85 0.81 7.39
CA ILE A 39 -18.98 -0.29 6.99
C ILE A 39 -19.69 -1.55 7.46
N ASN A 40 -20.32 -2.26 6.52
CA ASN A 40 -20.70 -3.65 6.70
C ASN A 40 -19.38 -4.40 6.90
N GLY A 41 -18.96 -4.52 8.16
CA GLY A 41 -17.68 -5.11 8.53
C GLY A 41 -17.63 -6.55 8.04
N ASP A 42 -16.86 -6.76 6.98
CA ASP A 42 -16.34 -8.04 6.55
C ASP A 42 -15.17 -8.46 7.46
N ASP A 43 -15.33 -8.32 8.78
CA ASP A 43 -14.30 -8.60 9.79
C ASP A 43 -13.72 -10.03 9.66
N GLU A 44 -14.47 -10.95 9.07
CA GLU A 44 -14.07 -12.33 8.79
C GLU A 44 -13.02 -12.47 7.65
N ASN A 45 -12.85 -11.45 6.81
CA ASN A 45 -11.88 -11.51 5.72
C ASN A 45 -11.04 -10.23 5.65
N PRO A 46 -9.93 -10.15 6.39
CA PRO A 46 -9.09 -8.96 6.37
C PRO A 46 -8.57 -8.69 4.95
N ILE A 47 -8.52 -7.42 4.58
CA ILE A 47 -7.90 -6.96 3.34
C ILE A 47 -6.42 -7.38 3.33
N LYS A 48 -6.05 -8.25 2.38
CA LYS A 48 -4.68 -8.76 2.19
C LYS A 48 -3.97 -8.20 0.96
N GLU A 49 -4.70 -7.50 0.09
CA GLU A 49 -4.22 -6.98 -1.19
C GLU A 49 -4.78 -5.58 -1.42
N ARG A 50 -4.19 -4.82 -2.34
CA ARG A 50 -4.69 -3.49 -2.76
C ARG A 50 -4.87 -2.50 -1.59
N PHE A 51 -4.00 -2.57 -0.58
CA PHE A 51 -4.03 -1.77 0.65
C PHE A 51 -4.26 -0.28 0.42
N LYS A 52 -3.70 0.27 -0.66
CA LYS A 52 -3.99 1.65 -1.06
C LYS A 52 -4.01 1.74 -2.58
N CYS A 53 -5.13 2.17 -3.16
CA CYS A 53 -5.26 2.33 -4.60
C CYS A 53 -5.73 3.72 -4.99
N ARG A 54 -5.31 4.17 -6.19
CA ARG A 54 -5.92 5.26 -6.93
C ARG A 54 -6.95 4.69 -7.92
N ARG A 55 -7.85 5.54 -8.41
CA ARG A 55 -8.90 5.14 -9.39
C ARG A 55 -8.33 4.63 -10.72
N ASN A 56 -7.09 4.96 -11.06
CA ASN A 56 -6.43 4.50 -12.27
C ASN A 56 -5.78 3.11 -12.14
N GLY A 57 -6.05 2.38 -11.05
CA GLY A 57 -5.50 1.05 -10.82
C GLY A 57 -4.09 1.03 -10.21
N CYS A 58 -3.47 2.20 -9.99
CA CYS A 58 -2.19 2.26 -9.30
C CYS A 58 -2.36 1.97 -7.81
N CYS A 59 -1.67 0.94 -7.31
CA CYS A 59 -1.86 0.43 -5.97
C CYS A 59 -0.56 0.12 -5.23
N ASP A 60 -0.60 0.31 -3.91
CA ASP A 60 0.25 -0.39 -2.96
C ASP A 60 -0.47 -1.68 -2.55
N GLN A 61 0.16 -2.82 -2.83
CA GLN A 61 -0.28 -4.18 -2.56
C GLN A 61 0.17 -4.68 -1.19
N HIS A 62 0.99 -3.91 -0.48
CA HIS A 62 1.44 -4.23 0.86
C HIS A 62 1.28 -3.03 1.81
N GLU A 63 0.82 -3.28 3.03
CA GLU A 63 0.71 -2.25 4.07
C GLU A 63 2.04 -1.50 4.35
N TRP A 64 3.19 -2.16 4.19
CA TRP A 64 4.52 -1.61 4.50
C TRP A 64 5.16 -0.88 3.32
N CYS A 65 4.52 -0.78 2.15
CA CYS A 65 5.09 -0.13 0.97
C CYS A 65 5.67 1.25 1.25
N ARG A 66 4.97 2.07 2.05
CA ARG A 66 5.46 3.41 2.44
C ARG A 66 6.69 3.35 3.34
N PHE A 67 6.71 2.44 4.30
CA PHE A 67 7.85 2.25 5.19
C PHE A 67 9.08 1.79 4.39
N TRP A 68 8.92 0.76 3.56
CA TRP A 68 9.97 0.24 2.68
C TRP A 68 10.50 1.29 1.71
N ALA A 69 9.61 2.09 1.11
CA ALA A 69 10.02 3.23 0.30
C ALA A 69 10.87 4.22 1.11
N SER A 70 10.47 4.52 2.35
CA SER A 70 11.21 5.45 3.22
C SER A 70 12.60 4.95 3.65
N VAL A 71 12.82 3.63 3.70
CA VAL A 71 14.14 3.03 3.99
C VAL A 71 14.92 2.65 2.72
N GLY A 72 14.49 3.13 1.54
CA GLY A 72 15.24 3.02 0.29
C GLY A 72 14.99 1.76 -0.56
N GLU A 73 13.99 0.95 -0.23
CA GLU A 73 13.72 -0.30 -0.96
C GLU A 73 13.25 -0.07 -2.40
N CYS A 74 12.71 1.10 -2.74
CA CYS A 74 12.41 1.44 -4.13
C CYS A 74 13.64 1.37 -5.05
N ILE A 75 14.83 1.55 -4.49
CA ILE A 75 16.10 1.44 -5.22
C ILE A 75 16.73 0.06 -4.99
N ALA A 76 16.82 -0.38 -3.72
CA ALA A 76 17.49 -1.63 -3.37
C ALA A 76 16.72 -2.90 -3.83
N ASN A 77 15.40 -2.81 -3.97
CA ASN A 77 14.48 -3.87 -4.37
C ASN A 77 13.50 -3.39 -5.45
N LYS A 78 14.05 -2.66 -6.43
CA LYS A 78 13.29 -1.91 -7.44
C LYS A 78 12.21 -2.74 -8.13
N ASP A 79 12.56 -3.88 -8.74
CA ASP A 79 11.62 -4.66 -9.55
C ASP A 79 10.39 -5.14 -8.76
N TRP A 80 10.58 -5.50 -7.49
CA TRP A 80 9.50 -5.93 -6.63
C TRP A 80 8.65 -4.75 -6.18
N MET A 81 9.31 -3.68 -5.73
CA MET A 81 8.65 -2.48 -5.21
C MET A 81 7.89 -1.74 -6.30
N GLU A 82 8.39 -1.67 -7.54
CA GLU A 82 7.68 -1.03 -8.65
C GLU A 82 6.39 -1.77 -9.03
N LYS A 83 6.33 -3.09 -8.82
CA LYS A 83 5.13 -3.90 -9.11
C LYS A 83 4.12 -3.84 -7.97
N ASN A 84 4.62 -3.95 -6.73
CA ASN A 84 3.78 -4.12 -5.54
C ASN A 84 3.54 -2.83 -4.76
N CYS A 85 4.35 -1.80 -4.92
CA CYS A 85 4.34 -0.58 -4.12
C CYS A 85 4.33 0.67 -5.01
N GLN A 86 3.45 0.66 -6.02
CA GLN A 86 3.48 1.63 -7.11
C GLN A 86 3.23 3.08 -6.66
N LEU A 87 2.40 3.28 -5.63
CA LEU A 87 2.16 4.61 -5.10
C LEU A 87 3.33 5.07 -4.22
N ALA A 88 3.87 4.17 -3.39
CA ALA A 88 4.97 4.49 -2.50
C ALA A 88 6.27 4.79 -3.25
N CYS A 89 6.55 4.06 -4.33
CA CYS A 89 7.72 4.29 -5.19
C CYS A 89 7.44 5.20 -6.40
N ALA A 90 6.23 5.76 -6.49
CA ALA A 90 5.81 6.64 -7.59
C ALA A 90 5.99 6.01 -9.00
N SER A 91 5.86 4.69 -9.12
CA SER A 91 5.99 3.93 -10.38
C SER A 91 4.65 3.65 -11.06
N CYS A 92 3.59 4.38 -10.69
CA CYS A 92 2.30 4.28 -11.37
C CYS A 92 2.47 4.51 -12.88
N SER A 93 2.25 3.47 -13.69
CA SER A 93 2.11 3.67 -15.12
C SER A 93 0.86 4.51 -15.37
N HIS A 94 1.00 5.62 -16.11
CA HIS A 94 -0.14 6.34 -16.66
C HIS A 94 -0.77 5.52 -17.79
N SER A 95 -1.34 4.36 -17.48
CA SER A 95 -2.19 3.63 -18.45
C SER A 95 -3.52 4.34 -18.69
N GLY A 96 -3.81 5.40 -17.95
CA GLY A 96 -4.97 6.25 -18.14
C GLY A 96 -4.75 7.27 -19.26
N LYS A 97 -5.14 6.88 -20.48
CA LYS A 97 -5.47 7.78 -21.60
C LYS A 97 -4.28 8.46 -22.28
N SER A 98 -3.53 7.71 -23.08
CA SER A 98 -3.20 8.27 -24.40
C SER A 98 -4.53 8.43 -25.13
N PHE A 99 -5.19 9.57 -25.00
CA PHE A 99 -6.08 10.00 -26.07
C PHE A 99 -5.17 10.17 -27.28
N GLN A 100 -5.04 9.09 -28.04
CA GLN A 100 -4.58 9.11 -29.41
C GLN A 100 -5.62 9.97 -30.14
N VAL A 101 -5.37 11.27 -30.20
CA VAL A 101 -6.12 12.18 -31.07
C VAL A 101 -5.64 11.85 -32.48
N TRP A 102 -6.49 11.15 -33.24
CA TRP A 102 -6.29 10.95 -34.68
C TRP A 102 -6.92 12.14 -35.42
N PHE A 103 -6.16 12.67 -36.38
CA PHE A 103 -6.51 13.80 -37.25
C PHE A 103 -7.51 13.42 -38.33
#